data_AF-A0A854ZD83-F1
#
_entry.id   AF-A0A854ZD83-F1
#
_cell.length_a   1.000
_cell.length_b   1.000
_cell.length_c   1.000
_cell.angle_alpha   90.00
_cell.angle_beta   90.00
_cell.angle_gamma   90.00
#
_symmetry.space_group_name_H-M   'P 1'
#
loop_
_entity.id
_entity.type
_entity.pdbx_description
1 polymer ?
#
loop_
_entity_poly.entity_id
_entity_poly.type
_entity_poly.pdbx_seq_one_letter_code
_entity_poly.pdbx_strand_id
1 'polypeptide(L)'
;MINSKLLFWSRCSNFNYFTRIIKSNNWSTVICIYSYGSFFITCFSIIIVKIGYPTKLPEVYDQITLGNNLYDSIRKIRQTKQAFNITKLNQKFDRQLWAEDMPAMIINAGYALTNNDITFPAAIFQAPFYSSENTSSENYGGIGAVIAHEISHAFDPNGSKFDEKGNLRDWWSKEDFEKFAELAQAEVKLFDGIQIGRTKVNGHQTVGENVADLGGLTAAVKACAEEKGNLAELFENWARIWRRKMGPEVRQTLAELDPHAPGEMRANVAAQCLDEFYEAFNVSENDGMWLDPEQRVRIW
;
A
#
# COMPACT_ATOMS: atom_id res chain seq x y z
N MET A 1 13.42 6.38 -21.87
CA MET A 1 12.74 6.80 -20.63
C MET A 1 12.04 5.66 -19.88
N ILE A 2 11.45 4.65 -20.53
CA ILE A 2 10.86 3.49 -19.80
C ILE A 2 11.94 2.50 -19.32
N ASN A 3 13.03 2.33 -20.07
CA ASN A 3 14.13 1.41 -19.70
C ASN A 3 14.88 1.80 -18.40
N SER A 4 14.99 3.09 -18.06
CA SER A 4 15.58 3.51 -16.78
C SER A 4 14.64 3.30 -15.59
N LYS A 5 13.31 3.29 -15.81
CA LYS A 5 12.29 3.01 -14.79
C LYS A 5 12.29 1.52 -14.39
N LEU A 6 12.50 0.61 -15.35
CA LEU A 6 12.66 -0.84 -15.11
C LEU A 6 13.98 -1.18 -14.39
N LEU A 7 15.03 -0.39 -14.60
CA LEU A 7 16.34 -0.56 -13.92
C LEU A 7 16.29 -0.24 -12.43
N PHE A 8 15.43 0.69 -11.99
CA PHE A 8 15.16 0.89 -10.57
C PHE A 8 14.48 -0.35 -9.99
N TRP A 9 13.50 -0.93 -10.68
CA TRP A 9 12.79 -2.14 -10.22
C TRP A 9 13.68 -3.38 -10.12
N SER A 10 14.67 -3.54 -11.02
CA SER A 10 15.63 -4.66 -10.93
C SER A 10 16.66 -4.51 -9.81
N ARG A 11 16.93 -3.28 -9.35
CA ARG A 11 17.80 -2.99 -8.19
C ARG A 11 17.02 -2.96 -6.87
N CYS A 12 15.86 -2.30 -6.87
CA CYS A 12 14.81 -2.38 -5.85
C CYS A 12 14.08 -3.71 -5.96
N SER A 13 14.79 -4.79 -5.66
CA SER A 13 14.13 -6.04 -5.30
C SER A 13 13.43 -5.91 -3.94
N ASN A 14 12.55 -4.92 -3.77
CA ASN A 14 11.66 -4.75 -2.61
C ASN A 14 10.88 -6.05 -2.35
N PHE A 15 10.68 -6.84 -3.41
CA PHE A 15 10.25 -8.22 -3.34
C PHE A 15 11.15 -9.08 -2.40
N ASN A 16 12.44 -9.14 -2.66
CA ASN A 16 13.39 -9.86 -1.80
C ASN A 16 13.45 -9.26 -0.38
N TYR A 17 13.29 -7.94 -0.23
CA TYR A 17 13.33 -7.29 1.09
C TYR A 17 12.13 -7.64 1.95
N PHE A 18 10.90 -7.52 1.45
CA PHE A 18 9.71 -7.87 2.21
C PHE A 18 9.70 -9.37 2.60
N THR A 19 10.17 -10.24 1.70
CA THR A 19 10.39 -11.66 2.00
C THR A 19 11.42 -11.88 3.11
N ARG A 20 12.51 -11.10 3.13
CA ARG A 20 13.54 -11.17 4.19
C ARG A 20 13.03 -10.62 5.51
N ILE A 21 12.21 -9.57 5.48
CA ILE A 21 11.56 -8.95 6.64
C ILE A 21 10.65 -9.98 7.33
N ILE A 22 9.74 -10.61 6.59
CA ILE A 22 8.86 -11.67 7.11
C ILE A 22 9.67 -12.85 7.67
N LYS A 23 10.80 -13.22 7.04
CA LYS A 23 11.68 -14.30 7.57
C LYS A 23 12.42 -13.91 8.85
N SER A 24 12.67 -12.62 9.07
CA SER A 24 13.34 -12.11 10.27
C SER A 24 12.38 -11.86 11.44
N ASN A 25 11.07 -12.01 11.22
CA ASN A 25 10.06 -11.77 12.23
C ASN A 25 10.16 -12.82 13.35
N ASN A 26 10.28 -12.34 14.59
CA ASN A 26 10.56 -13.17 15.76
C ASN A 26 9.29 -13.67 16.48
N TRP A 27 8.11 -13.19 16.08
CA TRP A 27 6.84 -13.49 16.72
C TRP A 27 6.00 -14.53 15.97
N SER A 28 6.26 -14.77 14.70
CA SER A 28 5.65 -15.88 13.96
C SER A 28 6.31 -17.18 14.38
N THR A 29 5.51 -18.20 14.72
CA THR A 29 6.05 -19.50 15.14
C THR A 29 6.93 -20.13 14.06
N VAL A 30 8.04 -20.74 14.46
CA VAL A 30 9.00 -21.43 13.58
C VAL A 30 8.31 -22.50 12.72
N ILE A 31 7.27 -23.17 13.25
CA ILE A 31 6.47 -24.15 12.50
C ILE A 31 5.71 -23.48 11.35
N CYS A 32 5.22 -22.25 11.56
CA CYS A 32 4.62 -21.43 10.53
C CYS A 32 5.67 -20.97 9.52
N ILE A 33 6.85 -20.47 9.91
CA ILE A 33 7.92 -20.08 8.95
C ILE A 33 8.36 -21.24 8.03
N TYR A 34 8.39 -22.49 8.52
CA TYR A 34 8.79 -23.65 7.71
C TYR A 34 7.62 -24.37 6.99
N SER A 35 6.38 -24.29 7.49
CA SER A 35 5.20 -24.91 6.84
C SER A 35 4.38 -23.92 5.99
N TYR A 36 4.31 -22.66 6.41
CA TYR A 36 3.58 -21.53 5.82
C TYR A 36 4.43 -20.26 5.59
N GLY A 37 5.70 -20.18 6.00
CA GLY A 37 6.62 -19.17 5.49
C GLY A 37 6.92 -19.49 4.03
N SER A 38 6.83 -20.77 3.64
CA SER A 38 6.59 -21.17 2.26
C SER A 38 5.35 -20.48 1.68
N PHE A 39 4.25 -20.36 2.41
CA PHE A 39 2.99 -19.75 1.97
C PHE A 39 3.00 -18.23 1.91
N PHE A 40 3.53 -17.50 2.91
CA PHE A 40 3.81 -16.06 2.78
C PHE A 40 4.70 -15.79 1.56
N ILE A 41 5.77 -16.57 1.38
CA ILE A 41 6.66 -16.51 0.21
C ILE A 41 5.91 -16.93 -1.08
N THR A 42 4.92 -17.83 -1.00
CA THR A 42 4.11 -18.30 -2.12
C THR A 42 3.09 -17.23 -2.53
N CYS A 43 2.28 -16.69 -1.61
CA CYS A 43 1.46 -15.49 -1.79
C CYS A 43 2.27 -14.38 -2.47
N PHE A 44 3.48 -14.16 -1.97
CA PHE A 44 4.40 -13.14 -2.43
C PHE A 44 5.00 -13.39 -3.82
N SER A 45 5.40 -14.63 -4.11
CA SER A 45 5.98 -15.02 -5.41
C SER A 45 4.94 -15.12 -6.53
N ILE A 46 3.64 -15.12 -6.18
CA ILE A 46 2.52 -15.20 -7.11
C ILE A 46 1.85 -13.83 -7.33
N ILE A 47 2.24 -12.78 -6.58
CA ILE A 47 1.71 -11.43 -6.80
C ILE A 47 1.96 -11.02 -8.25
N ILE A 48 0.88 -10.75 -8.98
CA ILE A 48 0.96 -10.26 -10.35
C ILE A 48 1.30 -8.76 -10.30
N VAL A 49 2.31 -8.36 -11.07
CA VAL A 49 2.80 -6.97 -11.08
C VAL A 49 2.38 -6.28 -12.38
N LYS A 50 1.56 -5.24 -12.25
CA LYS A 50 1.06 -4.41 -13.36
C LYS A 50 1.68 -3.02 -13.27
N ILE A 51 2.52 -2.65 -14.24
CA ILE A 51 3.27 -1.39 -14.22
C ILE A 51 3.02 -0.59 -15.49
N GLY A 52 2.78 0.72 -15.32
CA GLY A 52 2.67 1.68 -16.41
C GLY A 52 1.30 1.67 -17.06
N TYR A 53 1.01 0.68 -17.90
CA TYR A 53 -0.21 0.63 -18.69
C TYR A 53 -0.59 -0.81 -19.07
N PRO A 54 -1.89 -1.07 -19.34
CA PRO A 54 -2.33 -2.38 -19.80
C PRO A 54 -1.78 -2.70 -21.19
N THR A 55 -1.23 -3.90 -21.36
CA THR A 55 -0.87 -4.45 -22.68
C THR A 55 -2.11 -4.96 -23.45
N LYS A 56 -3.20 -5.22 -22.74
CA LYS A 56 -4.50 -5.67 -23.27
C LYS A 56 -5.62 -4.84 -22.65
N LEU A 57 -6.46 -4.24 -23.48
CA LEU A 57 -7.66 -3.54 -23.04
C LEU A 57 -8.84 -4.51 -22.87
N PRO A 58 -9.75 -4.26 -21.91
CA PRO A 58 -11.02 -4.97 -21.79
C PRO A 58 -11.85 -4.94 -23.10
N GLU A 59 -12.39 -6.11 -23.49
CA GLU A 59 -13.21 -6.28 -24.72
C GLU A 59 -14.46 -5.38 -24.76
N VAL A 60 -14.92 -4.89 -23.61
CA VAL A 60 -16.07 -3.96 -23.54
C VAL A 60 -15.79 -2.67 -24.32
N TYR A 61 -14.53 -2.26 -24.44
CA TYR A 61 -14.17 -1.04 -25.17
C TYR A 61 -14.49 -1.12 -26.67
N ASP A 62 -14.44 -2.33 -27.26
CA ASP A 62 -14.83 -2.56 -28.65
C ASP A 62 -16.35 -2.46 -28.88
N GLN A 63 -17.13 -2.50 -27.80
CA GLN A 63 -18.60 -2.49 -27.83
C GLN A 63 -19.18 -1.12 -27.46
N ILE A 64 -18.35 -0.19 -26.99
CA ILE A 64 -18.80 1.14 -26.57
C ILE A 64 -19.08 1.99 -27.80
N THR A 65 -20.27 2.60 -27.82
CA THR A 65 -20.65 3.61 -28.81
C THR A 65 -21.13 4.88 -28.13
N LEU A 66 -20.90 6.02 -28.78
CA LEU A 66 -21.34 7.32 -28.28
C LEU A 66 -22.75 7.67 -28.76
N GLY A 67 -23.42 8.52 -28.01
CA GLY A 67 -24.72 9.08 -28.33
C GLY A 67 -24.62 10.43 -29.05
N ASN A 68 -25.77 11.01 -29.36
CA ASN A 68 -25.85 12.33 -30.02
C ASN A 68 -25.57 13.50 -29.05
N ASN A 69 -25.57 13.24 -27.74
CA ASN A 69 -25.29 14.20 -26.69
C ASN A 69 -24.65 13.49 -25.48
N LEU A 70 -24.24 14.27 -24.48
CA LEU A 70 -23.58 13.74 -23.28
C LEU A 70 -24.45 12.72 -22.52
N TYR A 71 -25.72 13.02 -22.31
CA TYR A 71 -26.64 12.13 -21.59
C TYR A 71 -26.78 10.79 -22.31
N ASP A 72 -27.00 10.81 -23.61
CA ASP A 72 -27.11 9.60 -24.42
C ASP A 72 -25.81 8.79 -24.44
N SER A 73 -24.65 9.46 -24.52
CA SER A 73 -23.35 8.78 -24.43
C SER A 73 -23.17 8.07 -23.09
N ILE A 74 -23.41 8.74 -21.97
CA ILE A 74 -23.29 8.15 -20.63
C ILE A 74 -24.27 6.97 -20.47
N ARG A 75 -25.51 7.15 -20.92
CA ARG A 75 -26.54 6.10 -20.86
C ARG A 75 -26.12 4.87 -21.66
N LYS A 76 -25.67 5.04 -22.91
CA LYS A 76 -25.20 3.95 -23.76
C LYS A 76 -24.00 3.24 -23.16
N ILE A 77 -22.98 3.97 -22.69
CA ILE A 77 -21.79 3.40 -22.05
C ILE A 77 -22.18 2.53 -20.86
N ARG A 78 -23.06 3.02 -19.98
CA ARG A 78 -23.53 2.25 -18.80
C ARG A 78 -24.29 0.99 -19.20
N GLN A 79 -25.17 1.08 -20.19
CA GLN A 79 -25.93 -0.07 -20.70
C GLN A 79 -25.00 -1.13 -21.31
N THR A 80 -24.04 -0.72 -22.15
CA THR A 80 -23.04 -1.63 -22.74
C THR A 80 -22.22 -2.31 -21.64
N LYS A 81 -21.69 -1.55 -20.66
CA LYS A 81 -20.91 -2.12 -19.55
C LYS A 81 -21.74 -3.09 -18.71
N GLN A 82 -22.99 -2.75 -18.42
CA GLN A 82 -23.88 -3.65 -17.68
C GLN A 82 -24.14 -4.95 -18.44
N ALA A 83 -24.50 -4.88 -19.72
CA ALA A 83 -24.72 -6.05 -20.55
C ALA A 83 -23.45 -6.91 -20.67
N PHE A 84 -22.30 -6.28 -20.86
CA PHE A 84 -21.01 -6.96 -20.88
C PHE A 84 -20.71 -7.68 -19.56
N ASN A 85 -20.90 -7.02 -18.41
CA ASN A 85 -20.65 -7.63 -17.10
C ASN A 85 -21.55 -8.85 -16.85
N ILE A 86 -22.80 -8.83 -17.30
CA ILE A 86 -23.70 -9.99 -17.24
C ILE A 86 -23.12 -11.18 -18.03
N THR A 87 -22.50 -10.93 -19.20
CA THR A 87 -21.90 -12.00 -20.00
C THR A 87 -20.68 -12.66 -19.33
N LYS A 88 -20.06 -11.99 -18.35
CA LYS A 88 -18.88 -12.47 -17.63
C LYS A 88 -19.20 -13.31 -16.39
N LEU A 89 -20.46 -13.39 -15.94
CA LEU A 89 -20.85 -14.10 -14.70
C LEU A 89 -20.41 -15.57 -14.65
N ASN A 90 -20.44 -16.28 -15.78
CA ASN A 90 -20.06 -17.69 -15.88
C ASN A 90 -18.69 -17.90 -16.56
N GLN A 91 -17.89 -16.84 -16.71
CA GLN A 91 -16.58 -16.90 -17.33
C GLN A 91 -15.49 -16.85 -16.25
N LYS A 92 -14.32 -17.42 -16.56
CA LYS A 92 -13.14 -17.24 -15.71
C LYS A 92 -12.69 -15.79 -15.79
N PHE A 93 -12.35 -15.22 -14.64
CA PHE A 93 -11.78 -13.88 -14.57
C PHE A 93 -10.38 -13.84 -15.21
N ASP A 94 -10.14 -12.85 -16.07
CA ASP A 94 -8.83 -12.64 -16.71
C ASP A 94 -7.96 -11.74 -15.81
N ARG A 95 -7.03 -12.36 -15.09
CA ARG A 95 -6.12 -11.66 -14.16
C ARG A 95 -5.15 -10.69 -14.84
N GLN A 96 -4.99 -10.75 -16.17
CA GLN A 96 -4.15 -9.80 -16.91
C GLN A 96 -4.84 -8.44 -17.11
N LEU A 97 -6.17 -8.37 -16.95
CA LEU A 97 -6.89 -7.11 -17.07
C LEU A 97 -6.63 -6.22 -15.85
N TRP A 98 -6.39 -4.94 -16.10
CA TRP A 98 -6.30 -3.93 -15.06
C TRP A 98 -7.70 -3.63 -14.49
N ALA A 99 -7.75 -3.24 -13.22
CA ALA A 99 -8.99 -2.74 -12.62
C ALA A 99 -9.45 -1.45 -13.33
N GLU A 100 -10.75 -1.25 -13.45
CA GLU A 100 -11.33 -0.14 -14.24
C GLU A 100 -10.97 1.25 -13.66
N ASP A 101 -10.79 1.31 -12.35
CA ASP A 101 -10.40 2.48 -11.57
C ASP A 101 -8.88 2.75 -11.55
N MET A 102 -8.08 1.90 -12.22
CA MET A 102 -6.63 2.05 -12.32
C MET A 102 -6.14 2.37 -13.75
N PRO A 103 -6.70 3.33 -14.50
CA PRO A 103 -6.17 3.65 -15.83
C PRO A 103 -4.75 4.23 -15.72
N ALA A 104 -3.91 4.05 -16.75
CA ALA A 104 -2.49 4.47 -16.74
C ALA A 104 -2.24 5.95 -16.35
N MET A 105 -3.25 6.81 -16.51
CA MET A 105 -3.21 8.25 -16.22
C MET A 105 -3.55 8.63 -14.78
N ILE A 106 -4.01 7.70 -13.95
CA ILE A 106 -4.33 8.00 -12.54
C ILE A 106 -3.04 8.11 -11.72
N ILE A 107 -2.96 9.11 -10.84
CA ILE A 107 -1.88 9.22 -9.85
C ILE A 107 -2.36 8.45 -8.61
N ASN A 108 -2.23 7.13 -8.66
CA ASN A 108 -2.57 6.23 -7.57
C ASN A 108 -1.77 4.92 -7.70
N ALA A 109 -1.90 4.02 -6.73
CA ALA A 109 -1.51 2.63 -6.80
C ALA A 109 -2.60 1.77 -6.13
N GLY A 110 -2.54 0.46 -6.28
CA GLY A 110 -3.51 -0.40 -5.59
C GLY A 110 -3.15 -1.88 -5.59
N TYR A 111 -3.65 -2.56 -4.55
CA TYR A 111 -3.64 -4.00 -4.40
C TYR A 111 -5.05 -4.58 -4.56
N ALA A 112 -5.20 -5.61 -5.39
CA ALA A 112 -6.46 -6.31 -5.60
C ALA A 112 -6.46 -7.67 -4.90
N LEU A 113 -7.10 -7.75 -3.72
CA LEU A 113 -7.16 -8.96 -2.87
C LEU A 113 -7.57 -10.22 -3.63
N THR A 114 -8.65 -10.16 -4.41
CA THR A 114 -9.19 -11.33 -5.13
C THR A 114 -8.35 -11.77 -6.33
N ASN A 115 -7.47 -10.89 -6.81
CA ASN A 115 -6.56 -11.20 -7.91
C ASN A 115 -5.15 -11.52 -7.43
N ASN A 116 -4.83 -11.14 -6.19
CA ASN A 116 -3.48 -11.08 -5.66
C ASN A 116 -2.55 -10.35 -6.64
N ASP A 117 -2.89 -9.10 -6.99
CA ASP A 117 -2.11 -8.26 -7.91
C ASP A 117 -1.87 -6.86 -7.35
N ILE A 118 -0.73 -6.27 -7.74
CA ILE A 118 -0.38 -4.87 -7.48
C ILE A 118 -0.32 -4.11 -8.80
N THR A 119 -0.89 -2.91 -8.80
CA THR A 119 -1.00 -2.07 -9.99
C THR A 119 -0.42 -0.68 -9.74
N PHE A 120 0.56 -0.29 -10.55
CA PHE A 120 1.21 1.03 -10.56
C PHE A 120 1.03 1.71 -11.93
N PRO A 121 -0.02 2.51 -12.11
CA PRO A 121 -0.23 3.36 -13.27
C PRO A 121 0.98 4.23 -13.64
N ALA A 122 1.18 4.50 -14.93
CA ALA A 122 2.32 5.28 -15.42
C ALA A 122 2.44 6.66 -14.76
N ALA A 123 1.30 7.29 -14.47
CA ALA A 123 1.25 8.63 -13.89
C ALA A 123 1.70 8.69 -12.42
N ILE A 124 1.81 7.61 -11.65
CA ILE A 124 2.44 7.69 -10.32
C ILE A 124 3.97 7.80 -10.39
N PHE A 125 4.59 7.36 -11.50
CA PHE A 125 6.05 7.41 -11.70
C PHE A 125 6.54 8.81 -12.13
N GLN A 126 6.32 9.79 -11.27
CA GLN A 126 6.78 11.17 -11.39
C GLN A 126 7.12 11.74 -10.00
N ALA A 127 7.87 12.85 -9.96
CA ALA A 127 8.19 13.51 -8.70
C ALA A 127 6.90 13.98 -7.98
N PRO A 128 6.84 13.91 -6.64
CA PRO A 128 7.91 13.50 -5.72
C PRO A 128 8.05 11.98 -5.50
N PHE A 129 7.15 11.15 -6.04
CA PHE A 129 7.20 9.70 -5.83
C PHE A 129 8.42 9.06 -6.49
N TYR A 130 8.70 9.39 -7.76
CA TYR A 130 9.83 8.85 -8.50
C TYR A 130 10.44 9.86 -9.46
N SER A 131 11.77 9.93 -9.50
CA SER A 131 12.53 10.63 -10.54
C SER A 131 13.87 9.95 -10.79
N SER A 132 14.38 10.02 -12.02
CA SER A 132 15.78 9.66 -12.29
C SER A 132 16.78 10.63 -11.67
N GLU A 133 16.32 11.85 -11.36
CA GLU A 133 17.14 12.89 -10.74
C GLU A 133 17.11 12.84 -9.20
N ASN A 134 16.19 12.06 -8.62
CA ASN A 134 16.13 11.84 -7.19
C ASN A 134 17.29 10.94 -6.74
N THR A 135 17.75 11.10 -5.50
CA THR A 135 18.65 10.11 -4.87
C THR A 135 17.94 8.77 -4.70
N SER A 136 18.71 7.69 -4.48
CA SER A 136 18.11 6.37 -4.18
C SER A 136 17.22 6.47 -2.93
N SER A 137 17.69 7.19 -1.90
CA SER A 137 16.97 7.43 -0.65
C SER A 137 15.64 8.16 -0.86
N GLU A 138 15.62 9.22 -1.66
CA GLU A 138 14.38 9.90 -2.01
C GLU A 138 13.42 8.96 -2.75
N ASN A 139 13.89 8.19 -3.73
CA ASN A 139 13.04 7.21 -4.42
C ASN A 139 12.53 6.09 -3.51
N TYR A 140 13.30 5.66 -2.50
CA TYR A 140 12.83 4.75 -1.46
C TYR A 140 11.73 5.36 -0.59
N GLY A 141 11.91 6.62 -0.16
CA GLY A 141 10.90 7.34 0.62
C GLY A 141 9.63 7.70 -0.16
N GLY A 142 9.73 7.75 -1.48
CA GLY A 142 8.61 7.95 -2.39
C GLY A 142 8.03 6.61 -2.87
N ILE A 143 8.33 6.26 -4.14
CA ILE A 143 7.74 5.10 -4.80
C ILE A 143 8.14 3.77 -4.15
N GLY A 144 9.31 3.69 -3.50
CA GLY A 144 9.74 2.49 -2.78
C GLY A 144 8.78 2.12 -1.64
N ALA A 145 8.43 3.10 -0.81
CA ALA A 145 7.47 2.96 0.27
C ALA A 145 6.06 2.66 -0.26
N VAL A 146 5.63 3.32 -1.34
CA VAL A 146 4.33 3.03 -1.99
C VAL A 146 4.28 1.60 -2.54
N ILE A 147 5.34 1.11 -3.19
CA ILE A 147 5.38 -0.28 -3.67
C ILE A 147 5.25 -1.26 -2.51
N ALA A 148 5.97 -1.01 -1.42
CA ALA A 148 5.93 -1.87 -0.25
C ALA A 148 4.60 -1.75 0.52
N HIS A 149 3.94 -0.59 0.49
CA HIS A 149 2.58 -0.39 0.99
C HIS A 149 1.59 -1.30 0.26
N GLU A 150 1.59 -1.30 -1.09
CA GLU A 150 0.70 -2.18 -1.86
C GLU A 150 0.97 -3.67 -1.62
N ILE A 151 2.22 -4.03 -1.38
CA ILE A 151 2.58 -5.40 -0.98
C ILE A 151 2.04 -5.73 0.42
N SER A 152 2.09 -4.77 1.34
CA SER A 152 1.61 -4.92 2.72
C SER A 152 0.11 -5.18 2.79
N HIS A 153 -0.67 -4.68 1.82
CA HIS A 153 -2.10 -4.98 1.72
C HIS A 153 -2.41 -6.46 1.56
N ALA A 154 -1.48 -7.29 1.08
CA ALA A 154 -1.66 -8.74 1.07
C ALA A 154 -1.74 -9.34 2.49
N PHE A 155 -1.26 -8.62 3.50
CA PHE A 155 -1.09 -9.11 4.86
C PHE A 155 -1.76 -8.22 5.93
N ASP A 156 -2.37 -7.11 5.54
CA ASP A 156 -3.14 -6.25 6.43
C ASP A 156 -4.39 -6.98 7.03
N PRO A 157 -5.14 -6.39 7.98
CA PRO A 157 -6.31 -7.03 8.59
C PRO A 157 -7.41 -7.50 7.62
N ASN A 158 -7.43 -7.02 6.38
CA ASN A 158 -8.32 -7.49 5.32
C ASN A 158 -7.63 -8.52 4.43
N GLY A 159 -6.42 -8.25 3.94
CA GLY A 159 -5.68 -9.13 3.04
C GLY A 159 -5.21 -10.42 3.67
N SER A 160 -4.87 -10.40 4.96
CA SER A 160 -4.52 -11.60 5.74
C SER A 160 -5.58 -12.71 5.73
N LYS A 161 -6.81 -12.42 5.29
CA LYS A 161 -7.91 -13.39 5.16
C LYS A 161 -7.94 -14.09 3.79
N PHE A 162 -7.09 -13.69 2.85
CA PHE A 162 -7.04 -14.20 1.48
C PHE A 162 -5.81 -15.08 1.28
N ASP A 163 -5.98 -16.20 0.57
CA ASP A 163 -4.90 -17.08 0.15
C ASP A 163 -4.11 -16.51 -1.04
N GLU A 164 -3.06 -17.21 -1.48
CA GLU A 164 -2.19 -16.81 -2.59
C GLU A 164 -2.93 -16.68 -3.93
N LYS A 165 -4.12 -17.27 -4.02
CA LYS A 165 -4.99 -17.27 -5.20
C LYS A 165 -6.11 -16.25 -5.08
N GLY A 166 -6.19 -15.49 -3.99
CA GLY A 166 -7.25 -14.51 -3.74
C GLY A 166 -8.57 -15.11 -3.28
N ASN A 167 -8.56 -16.31 -2.68
CA ASN A 167 -9.75 -16.89 -2.04
C ASN A 167 -9.78 -16.57 -0.55
N LEU A 168 -10.96 -16.29 -0.01
CA LEU A 168 -11.17 -16.21 1.44
C LEU A 168 -10.90 -17.58 2.07
N ARG A 169 -9.84 -17.67 2.86
CA ARG A 169 -9.42 -18.89 3.52
C ARG A 169 -8.59 -18.54 4.74
N ASP A 170 -8.89 -19.19 5.86
CA ASP A 170 -8.02 -19.15 7.01
C ASP A 170 -6.78 -20.03 6.75
N TRP A 171 -5.62 -19.39 6.78
CA TRP A 171 -4.31 -20.03 6.60
C TRP A 171 -3.37 -19.75 7.78
N TRP A 172 -3.84 -19.04 8.80
CA TRP A 172 -3.06 -18.72 10.00
C TRP A 172 -3.11 -19.88 11.00
N SER A 173 -2.05 -20.00 11.82
CA SER A 173 -2.21 -20.66 13.10
C SER A 173 -3.02 -19.75 14.03
N LYS A 174 -3.67 -20.33 15.04
CA LYS A 174 -4.43 -19.55 16.02
C LYS A 174 -3.51 -18.57 16.76
N GLU A 175 -2.33 -19.02 17.15
CA GLU A 175 -1.35 -18.26 17.91
C GLU A 175 -0.80 -17.07 17.09
N ASP A 176 -0.48 -17.29 15.81
CA ASP A 176 0.02 -16.21 14.94
C ASP A 176 -1.09 -15.18 14.67
N PHE A 177 -2.34 -15.63 14.48
CA PHE A 177 -3.48 -14.73 14.28
C PHE A 177 -3.76 -13.89 15.52
N GLU A 178 -3.73 -14.48 16.71
CA GLU A 178 -3.89 -13.74 17.97
C GLU A 178 -2.80 -12.68 18.14
N LYS A 179 -1.54 -13.01 17.80
CA LYS A 179 -0.45 -12.03 17.86
C LYS A 179 -0.59 -10.92 16.83
N PHE A 180 -0.97 -11.26 15.60
CA PHE A 180 -1.24 -10.27 14.57
C PHE A 180 -2.38 -9.33 14.97
N ALA A 181 -3.47 -9.87 15.54
CA ALA A 181 -4.58 -9.07 16.04
C ALA A 181 -4.17 -8.13 17.19
N GLU A 182 -3.30 -8.57 18.09
CA GLU A 182 -2.71 -7.73 19.15
C GLU A 182 -1.94 -6.55 18.55
N LEU A 183 -1.08 -6.81 17.56
CA LEU A 183 -0.27 -5.78 16.89
C LEU A 183 -1.13 -4.80 16.08
N ALA A 184 -2.12 -5.30 15.34
CA ALA A 184 -3.09 -4.45 14.64
C ALA A 184 -3.90 -3.59 15.62
N GLN A 185 -4.26 -4.13 16.79
CA GLN A 185 -4.94 -3.36 17.82
C GLN A 185 -4.04 -2.30 18.47
N ALA A 186 -2.74 -2.54 18.57
CA ALA A 186 -1.78 -1.53 18.98
C ALA A 186 -1.70 -0.40 17.94
N GLU A 187 -1.68 -0.74 16.64
CA GLU A 187 -1.73 0.24 15.55
C GLU A 187 -3.00 1.08 15.59
N VAL A 188 -4.17 0.47 15.83
CA VAL A 188 -5.43 1.19 16.04
C VAL A 188 -5.28 2.27 17.11
N LYS A 189 -4.67 1.93 18.25
CA LYS A 189 -4.52 2.86 19.40
C LYS A 189 -3.64 4.06 19.08
N LEU A 190 -2.68 3.94 18.17
CA LEU A 190 -1.83 5.07 17.77
C LEU A 190 -2.61 6.15 17.00
N PHE A 191 -3.68 5.76 16.29
CA PHE A 191 -4.46 6.68 15.47
C PHE A 191 -5.81 7.06 16.08
N ASP A 192 -6.41 6.17 16.86
CA ASP A 192 -7.77 6.35 17.35
C ASP A 192 -7.90 7.58 18.25
N GLY A 193 -8.87 8.43 17.94
CA GLY A 193 -9.16 9.61 18.74
C GLY A 193 -8.30 10.84 18.42
N ILE A 194 -7.34 10.76 17.50
CA ILE A 194 -6.57 11.94 17.04
C ILE A 194 -7.55 13.00 16.51
N GLN A 195 -7.49 14.20 17.09
CA GLN A 195 -8.43 15.28 16.76
C GLN A 195 -8.12 15.89 15.38
N ILE A 196 -9.13 15.91 14.51
CA ILE A 196 -9.06 16.45 13.15
C ILE A 196 -10.23 17.43 12.94
N GLY A 197 -9.97 18.72 13.14
CA GLY A 197 -11.03 19.74 13.07
C GLY A 197 -12.10 19.47 14.12
N ARG A 198 -13.32 19.14 13.69
CA ARG A 198 -14.46 18.82 14.57
C ARG A 198 -14.72 17.33 14.76
N THR A 199 -13.96 16.47 14.10
CA THR A 199 -14.07 15.01 14.19
C THR A 199 -12.77 14.40 14.70
N LYS A 200 -12.74 13.08 14.87
CA LYS A 200 -11.58 12.32 15.31
C LYS A 200 -11.27 11.23 14.30
N VAL A 201 -9.99 10.90 14.14
CA VAL A 201 -9.60 9.70 13.39
C VAL A 201 -10.18 8.48 14.09
N ASN A 202 -10.78 7.59 13.32
CA ASN A 202 -11.23 6.28 13.77
C ASN A 202 -10.14 5.27 13.43
N GLY A 203 -9.35 4.86 14.43
CA GLY A 203 -8.22 3.96 14.22
C GLY A 203 -8.65 2.59 13.69
N HIS A 204 -9.87 2.14 14.03
CA HIS A 204 -10.42 0.87 13.54
C HIS A 204 -10.78 0.94 12.06
N GLN A 205 -11.23 2.10 11.58
CA GLN A 205 -11.52 2.33 10.18
C GLN A 205 -10.23 2.37 9.35
N THR A 206 -9.16 2.97 9.90
CA THR A 206 -7.92 3.21 9.15
C THR A 206 -6.86 2.12 9.30
N VAL A 207 -7.09 1.10 10.14
CA VAL A 207 -6.06 0.11 10.50
C VAL A 207 -5.46 -0.62 9.29
N GLY A 208 -6.24 -0.90 8.25
CA GLY A 208 -5.71 -1.54 7.03
C GLY A 208 -4.62 -0.71 6.37
N GLU A 209 -4.92 0.56 6.14
CA GLU A 209 -4.01 1.54 5.53
C GLU A 209 -2.83 1.87 6.43
N ASN A 210 -3.05 1.99 7.74
CA ASN A 210 -2.01 2.29 8.71
C ASN A 210 -0.98 1.15 8.80
N VAL A 211 -1.45 -0.11 8.85
CA VAL A 211 -0.58 -1.29 8.79
C VAL A 211 0.20 -1.34 7.48
N ALA A 212 -0.42 -0.95 6.37
CA ALA A 212 0.23 -0.90 5.07
C ALA A 212 1.27 0.23 4.98
N ASP A 213 1.01 1.41 5.56
CA ASP A 213 1.99 2.50 5.68
C ASP A 213 3.19 2.11 6.52
N LEU A 214 2.95 1.56 7.70
CA LEU A 214 4.01 1.10 8.60
C LEU A 214 4.87 0.03 7.92
N GLY A 215 4.24 -0.96 7.29
CA GLY A 215 4.93 -2.00 6.53
C GLY A 215 5.72 -1.45 5.35
N GLY A 216 5.10 -0.56 4.57
CA GLY A 216 5.70 0.09 3.42
C GLY A 216 6.94 0.90 3.78
N LEU A 217 6.84 1.74 4.80
CA LEU A 217 7.94 2.56 5.28
C LEU A 217 9.05 1.72 5.92
N THR A 218 8.71 0.71 6.72
CA THR A 218 9.68 -0.24 7.32
C THR A 218 10.54 -0.89 6.23
N ALA A 219 9.90 -1.38 5.17
CA ALA A 219 10.61 -2.05 4.08
C ALA A 219 11.50 -1.07 3.28
N ALA A 220 11.01 0.14 3.02
CA ALA A 220 11.79 1.18 2.34
C ALA A 220 13.01 1.61 3.16
N VAL A 221 12.86 1.81 4.47
CA VAL A 221 13.94 2.16 5.40
C VAL A 221 15.00 1.06 5.44
N LYS A 222 14.59 -0.21 5.60
CA LYS A 222 15.52 -1.36 5.59
C LYS A 222 16.29 -1.45 4.26
N ALA A 223 15.61 -1.30 3.12
CA ALA A 223 16.27 -1.34 1.82
C ALA A 223 17.27 -0.19 1.63
N CYS A 224 16.89 1.03 2.03
CA CYS A 224 17.78 2.19 1.97
C CYS A 224 19.00 2.03 2.88
N ALA A 225 18.81 1.51 4.11
CA ALA A 225 19.91 1.27 5.05
C ALA A 225 20.90 0.20 4.53
N GLU A 226 20.41 -0.88 3.92
CA GLU A 226 21.27 -1.90 3.31
C GLU A 226 22.11 -1.36 2.14
N GLU A 227 21.55 -0.42 1.36
CA GLU A 227 22.29 0.31 0.32
C GLU A 227 23.19 1.43 0.89
N LYS A 228 23.24 1.61 2.21
CA LYS A 228 23.95 2.69 2.90
C LYS A 228 23.50 4.08 2.42
N GLY A 229 22.22 4.20 2.09
CA GLY A 229 21.59 5.45 1.70
C GLY A 229 21.38 6.40 2.88
N ASN A 230 21.01 7.64 2.56
CA ASN A 230 20.69 8.68 3.54
C ASN A 230 19.25 8.53 4.06
N LEU A 231 19.09 8.09 5.31
CA LEU A 231 17.76 7.90 5.92
C LEU A 231 17.01 9.22 6.12
N ALA A 232 17.69 10.34 6.36
CA ALA A 232 17.03 11.63 6.48
C ALA A 232 16.35 12.03 5.17
N GLU A 233 17.03 11.87 4.02
CA GLU A 233 16.43 12.12 2.68
C GLU A 233 15.22 11.22 2.41
N LEU A 234 15.27 9.96 2.86
CA LEU A 234 14.15 9.02 2.74
C LEU A 234 12.94 9.52 3.52
N PHE A 235 13.10 9.83 4.81
CA PHE A 235 12.00 10.30 5.65
C PHE A 235 11.47 11.67 5.21
N GLU A 236 12.33 12.55 4.72
CA GLU A 236 11.93 13.84 4.13
C GLU A 236 11.06 13.63 2.88
N ASN A 237 11.42 12.70 1.98
CA ASN A 237 10.60 12.43 0.81
C ASN A 237 9.31 11.66 1.14
N TRP A 238 9.34 10.76 2.14
CA TRP A 238 8.13 10.14 2.69
C TRP A 238 7.14 11.19 3.20
N ALA A 239 7.60 12.16 3.99
CA ALA A 239 6.74 13.26 4.42
C ALA A 239 6.25 14.11 3.22
N ARG A 240 7.09 14.28 2.19
CA ARG A 240 6.77 15.09 1.01
C ARG A 240 5.65 14.50 0.16
N ILE A 241 5.56 13.17 0.01
CA ILE A 241 4.50 12.52 -0.75
C ILE A 241 3.13 12.66 -0.09
N TRP A 242 3.08 12.83 1.24
CA TRP A 242 1.85 13.00 2.01
C TRP A 242 1.39 14.46 2.17
N ARG A 243 2.16 15.42 1.66
CA ARG A 243 1.83 16.84 1.74
C ARG A 243 0.48 17.12 1.08
N ARG A 244 -0.52 17.39 1.92
CA ARG A 244 -1.87 17.73 1.49
C ARG A 244 -2.44 18.83 2.39
N LYS A 245 -3.19 19.76 1.80
CA LYS A 245 -3.97 20.74 2.55
C LYS A 245 -5.39 20.74 1.99
N MET A 246 -6.36 20.72 2.89
CA MET A 246 -7.78 20.57 2.54
C MET A 246 -8.62 21.57 3.32
N GLY A 247 -9.77 21.94 2.75
CA GLY A 247 -10.79 22.69 3.48
C GLY A 247 -11.32 21.89 4.68
N PRO A 248 -11.73 22.54 5.78
CA PRO A 248 -12.13 21.86 7.01
C PRO A 248 -13.32 20.91 6.82
N GLU A 249 -14.26 21.24 5.95
CA GLU A 249 -15.43 20.41 5.64
C GLU A 249 -15.02 19.12 4.93
N VAL A 250 -14.17 19.22 3.90
CA VAL A 250 -13.68 18.03 3.17
C VAL A 250 -12.83 17.16 4.08
N ARG A 251 -12.00 17.77 4.91
CA ARG A 251 -11.17 17.07 5.89
C ARG A 251 -12.01 16.32 6.93
N GLN A 252 -13.13 16.90 7.36
CA GLN A 252 -14.09 16.21 8.23
C GLN A 252 -14.77 15.04 7.49
N THR A 253 -15.26 15.26 6.27
CA THR A 253 -15.89 14.20 5.47
C THR A 253 -14.95 13.01 5.23
N LEU A 254 -13.68 13.26 4.91
CA LEU A 254 -12.71 12.18 4.72
C LEU A 254 -12.43 11.44 6.02
N ALA A 255 -12.28 12.12 7.15
CA ALA A 255 -12.07 11.44 8.42
C ALA A 255 -13.25 10.51 8.83
N GLU A 256 -14.44 10.73 8.28
CA GLU A 256 -15.63 9.87 8.50
C GLU A 256 -15.79 8.75 7.45
N LEU A 257 -15.26 8.90 6.23
CA LEU A 257 -15.57 8.01 5.09
C LEU A 257 -14.34 7.32 4.47
N ASP A 258 -13.17 7.94 4.56
CA ASP A 258 -11.95 7.48 3.91
C ASP A 258 -11.28 6.41 4.79
N PRO A 259 -10.94 5.22 4.27
CA PRO A 259 -10.14 4.26 5.04
C PRO A 259 -8.72 4.77 5.30
N HIS A 260 -8.25 5.82 4.63
CA HIS A 260 -6.93 6.36 4.89
C HIS A 260 -6.93 7.38 6.03
N ALA A 261 -5.95 7.28 6.93
CA ALA A 261 -5.68 8.35 7.87
C ALA A 261 -5.30 9.67 7.14
N PRO A 262 -5.49 10.84 7.78
CA PRO A 262 -5.02 12.11 7.23
C PRO A 262 -3.52 12.07 6.89
N GLY A 263 -3.13 12.72 5.78
CA GLY A 263 -1.77 12.60 5.24
C GLY A 263 -0.65 12.91 6.24
N GLU A 264 -0.81 13.93 7.08
CA GLU A 264 0.18 14.23 8.12
C GLU A 264 0.29 13.14 9.20
N MET A 265 -0.78 12.39 9.46
CA MET A 265 -0.76 11.27 10.41
C MET A 265 -0.12 10.03 9.77
N ARG A 266 -0.40 9.79 8.48
CA ARG A 266 0.29 8.76 7.68
C ARG A 266 1.81 8.99 7.66
N ALA A 267 2.22 10.25 7.48
CA ALA A 267 3.63 10.62 7.50
C ALA A 267 4.25 10.43 8.89
N ASN A 268 3.61 10.98 9.92
CA ASN A 268 4.20 11.08 11.25
C ASN A 268 4.16 9.75 11.99
N VAL A 269 2.99 9.13 12.16
CA VAL A 269 2.80 8.00 13.08
C VAL A 269 3.62 6.78 12.62
N ALA A 270 3.64 6.49 11.32
CA ALA A 270 4.47 5.42 10.78
C ALA A 270 5.97 5.65 11.04
N ALA A 271 6.45 6.89 10.94
CA ALA A 271 7.84 7.24 11.24
C ALA A 271 8.16 7.15 12.74
N GLN A 272 7.21 7.50 13.62
CA GLN A 272 7.38 7.39 15.08
C GLN A 272 7.61 5.95 15.56
N CYS A 273 7.16 4.96 14.80
CA CYS A 273 7.35 3.54 15.10
C CYS A 273 8.73 2.99 14.70
N LEU A 274 9.55 3.75 13.99
CA LEU A 274 10.85 3.29 13.47
C LEU A 274 12.01 3.94 14.21
N ASP A 275 12.86 3.14 14.84
CA ASP A 275 14.05 3.62 15.57
C ASP A 275 15.01 4.39 14.65
N GLU A 276 15.06 3.99 13.38
CA GLU A 276 15.83 4.63 12.32
C GLU A 276 15.46 6.11 12.11
N PHE A 277 14.21 6.50 12.42
CA PHE A 277 13.79 7.91 12.37
C PHE A 277 14.45 8.72 13.50
N TYR A 278 14.56 8.13 14.70
CA TYR A 278 15.19 8.77 15.85
C TYR A 278 16.68 8.97 15.61
N GLU A 279 17.35 7.98 15.00
CA GLU A 279 18.75 8.08 14.60
C GLU A 279 18.97 9.12 13.50
N ALA A 280 18.10 9.16 12.48
CA ALA A 280 18.23 10.08 11.35
C ALA A 280 18.12 11.56 11.76
N PHE A 281 17.29 11.87 12.75
CA PHE A 281 17.02 13.26 13.17
C PHE A 281 17.45 13.60 14.60
N ASN A 282 18.10 12.67 15.31
CA ASN A 282 18.46 12.81 16.73
C ASN A 282 17.26 13.15 17.63
N VAL A 283 16.14 12.45 17.44
CA VAL A 283 14.90 12.68 18.20
C VAL A 283 15.07 12.20 19.64
N SER A 284 14.70 13.05 20.59
CA SER A 284 14.74 12.82 22.03
C SER A 284 13.35 12.88 22.66
N GLU A 285 13.22 12.48 23.93
CA GLU A 285 11.97 12.55 24.70
C GLU A 285 11.34 13.95 24.81
N ASN A 286 12.11 14.99 24.49
CA ASN A 286 11.65 16.38 24.53
C ASN A 286 11.05 16.84 23.18
N ASP A 287 11.13 16.02 22.14
CA ASP A 287 10.68 16.38 20.80
C ASP A 287 9.23 15.93 20.55
N GLY A 288 8.47 16.72 19.79
CA GLY A 288 7.05 16.43 19.52
C GLY A 288 6.80 15.16 18.70
N MET A 289 7.83 14.62 18.05
CA MET A 289 7.78 13.34 17.34
C MET A 289 8.19 12.15 18.20
N TRP A 290 8.52 12.33 19.48
CA TRP A 290 8.85 11.22 20.36
C TRP A 290 7.65 10.30 20.60
N LEU A 291 7.86 9.00 20.44
CA LEU A 291 6.98 7.94 20.92
C LEU A 291 7.81 6.99 21.79
N ASP A 292 7.30 6.66 22.97
CA ASP A 292 8.01 5.77 23.90
C ASP A 292 8.33 4.43 23.22
N PRO A 293 9.54 3.87 23.42
CA PRO A 293 9.93 2.61 22.78
C PRO A 293 8.92 1.47 22.93
N GLU A 294 8.23 1.40 24.07
CA GLU A 294 7.20 0.38 24.36
C GLU A 294 5.88 0.57 23.59
N GLN A 295 5.63 1.78 23.06
CA GLN A 295 4.45 2.12 22.28
C GLN A 295 4.68 1.99 20.76
N ARG A 296 5.94 1.83 20.33
CA ARG A 296 6.29 1.70 18.90
C ARG A 296 5.80 0.35 18.37
N VAL A 297 4.90 0.40 17.40
CA VAL A 297 4.32 -0.81 16.79
C VAL A 297 5.26 -1.36 15.73
N ARG A 298 5.46 -2.68 15.73
CA ARG A 298 6.25 -3.40 14.72
C ARG A 298 5.50 -4.65 14.29
N ILE A 299 5.15 -4.75 13.01
CA ILE A 299 4.35 -5.87 12.48
C ILE A 299 5.21 -6.78 11.60
N TRP A 300 5.81 -6.24 10.54
CA TRP A 300 6.59 -6.99 9.56
C TRP A 300 8.09 -6.95 9.81
#